data_AF-A0A3P8K1I1-F1
#
_entry.id   AF-A0A3P8K1I1-F1
#
_cell.length_a   1.000
_cell.length_b   1.000
_cell.length_c   1.000
_cell.angle_alpha   90.00
_cell.angle_beta   90.00
_cell.angle_gamma   90.00
#
_symmetry.space_group_name_H-M   'P 1'
#
loop_
_entity.id
_entity.type
_entity.pdbx_description
1 polymer ?
#
loop_
_entity_poly.entity_id
_entity_poly.type
_entity_poly.pdbx_seq_one_letter_code
_entity_poly.pdbx_strand_id
1 'polypeptide(L)'
;MKKINLDLDVLDAALLRLDWVFESFEQVCLSFSGGKDSTILFHLAATVARKKRKKFVVLFIDWEAQYLLTIEHVAKMRALYQDVISQFYWIALPLTTVSGVSQHQPEWICWEPGVEWVRQPPAGAVHPRRRSPLLSVSDDL
;
A
#
# COMPACT_ATOMS: atom_id res chain seq x y z
N MET A 1 -0.03 -7.70 35.14
CA MET A 1 1.04 -8.14 34.20
C MET A 1 2.28 -7.28 34.46
N LYS A 2 3.43 -7.88 34.77
CA LYS A 2 4.68 -7.15 35.05
C LYS A 2 5.39 -6.82 33.73
N LYS A 3 5.87 -5.60 33.56
CA LYS A 3 6.65 -5.22 32.37
C LYS A 3 8.01 -5.92 32.41
N ILE A 4 8.46 -6.46 31.28
CA ILE A 4 9.79 -7.07 31.09
C ILE A 4 10.62 -6.05 30.31
N ASN A 5 11.79 -5.69 30.82
CA ASN A 5 12.74 -4.84 30.09
C ASN A 5 13.60 -5.73 29.18
N LEU A 6 13.79 -5.30 27.93
CA LEU A 6 14.55 -6.03 26.92
C LEU A 6 15.89 -5.36 26.57
N ASP A 7 16.23 -4.25 27.24
CA ASP A 7 17.43 -3.43 26.98
C ASP A 7 17.62 -3.10 25.49
N LEU A 8 16.50 -2.85 24.82
CA LEU A 8 16.40 -2.62 23.37
C LEU A 8 15.35 -1.54 23.10
N ASP A 9 15.68 -0.56 22.26
CA ASP A 9 14.72 0.45 21.87
C ASP A 9 13.79 -0.03 20.72
N VAL A 10 12.73 0.75 20.49
CA VAL A 10 11.69 0.38 19.50
C VAL A 10 12.22 0.39 18.06
N LEU A 11 13.17 1.28 17.76
CA LEU A 11 13.76 1.42 16.43
C LEU A 11 14.64 0.21 16.12
N ASP A 12 15.53 -0.13 17.05
CA ASP A 12 16.41 -1.29 16.92
C ASP A 12 15.60 -2.58 16.83
N ALA A 13 14.57 -2.73 17.69
CA ALA A 13 13.66 -3.86 17.62
C ALA A 13 12.91 -3.95 16.28
N ALA A 14 12.59 -2.82 15.65
CA ALA A 14 11.94 -2.80 14.33
C ALA A 14 12.91 -3.18 13.21
N LEU A 15 14.15 -2.68 13.27
CA LEU A 15 15.21 -3.02 12.32
C LEU A 15 15.56 -4.51 12.40
N LEU A 16 15.66 -5.10 13.60
CA LEU A 16 15.91 -6.54 13.76
C LEU A 16 14.79 -7.38 13.15
N ARG A 17 13.52 -6.98 13.35
CA ARG A 17 12.36 -7.68 12.74
C ARG A 17 12.40 -7.58 11.22
N LEU A 18 12.72 -6.41 10.67
CA LEU A 18 12.84 -6.23 9.22
C LEU A 18 14.04 -7.02 8.65
N ASP A 19 15.20 -6.98 9.30
CA ASP A 19 16.38 -7.75 8.88
C ASP A 19 16.03 -9.26 8.81
N TRP A 20 15.30 -9.77 9.81
CA TRP A 20 14.82 -11.15 9.82
C TRP A 20 13.81 -11.43 8.70
N VAL A 21 12.83 -10.55 8.46
CA VAL A 21 11.85 -10.70 7.37
C VAL A 21 12.55 -10.76 6.01
N PHE A 22 13.45 -9.82 5.73
CA PHE A 22 14.18 -9.77 4.47
C PHE A 22 15.19 -10.91 4.30
N GLU A 23 15.60 -11.57 5.39
CA GLU A 23 16.45 -12.76 5.33
C GLU A 23 15.64 -14.03 5.11
N SER A 24 14.49 -14.14 5.77
CA SER A 24 13.67 -15.34 5.78
C SER A 24 12.81 -15.54 4.53
N PHE A 25 12.38 -14.44 3.90
CA PHE A 25 11.48 -14.50 2.75
C PHE A 25 12.16 -14.09 1.46
N GLU A 26 11.83 -14.79 0.38
CA GLU A 26 12.28 -14.46 -0.98
C GLU A 26 11.59 -13.18 -1.47
N GLN A 27 10.27 -13.07 -1.24
CA GLN A 27 9.46 -11.92 -1.60
C GLN A 27 8.86 -11.29 -0.35
N VAL A 28 9.06 -9.97 -0.21
CA VAL A 28 8.48 -9.17 0.86
C VAL A 28 7.49 -8.17 0.24
N CYS A 29 6.30 -8.05 0.83
CA CYS A 29 5.29 -7.07 0.43
C CYS A 29 5.03 -6.11 1.58
N LEU A 30 5.17 -4.81 1.32
CA LEU A 30 4.80 -3.75 2.23
C LEU A 30 3.39 -3.26 1.88
N SER A 31 2.43 -3.51 2.77
CA SER A 31 1.13 -2.84 2.72
C SER A 31 1.29 -1.42 3.23
N PHE A 32 1.12 -0.45 2.33
CA PHE A 32 1.37 0.96 2.57
C PHE A 32 0.06 1.74 2.50
N SER A 33 -0.25 2.52 3.54
CA SER A 33 -1.50 3.29 3.62
C SER A 33 -1.34 4.77 3.29
N GLY A 34 -0.11 5.26 3.13
CA GLY A 34 0.19 6.70 3.02
C GLY A 34 0.13 7.46 4.35
N GLY A 35 -0.14 6.78 5.47
CA GLY A 35 -0.13 7.37 6.81
C GLY A 35 1.27 7.44 7.44
N LYS A 36 1.37 8.09 8.60
CA LYS A 36 2.63 8.26 9.36
C LYS A 36 3.34 6.94 9.64
N ASP A 37 2.65 5.98 10.25
CA ASP A 37 3.27 4.72 10.71
C ASP A 37 3.75 3.86 9.55
N SER A 38 2.93 3.73 8.50
CA SER A 38 3.31 2.99 7.29
C SER A 38 4.41 3.70 6.50
N THR A 39 4.52 5.03 6.59
CA THR A 39 5.63 5.81 6.01
C THR A 39 6.94 5.55 6.74
N ILE A 40 6.94 5.56 8.07
CA ILE A 40 8.13 5.20 8.87
C ILE A 40 8.56 3.77 8.53
N LEU A 41 7.61 2.82 8.51
CA LEU A 41 7.88 1.44 8.14
C LEU A 41 8.49 1.34 6.73
N PHE A 42 8.00 2.13 5.77
CA PHE A 42 8.56 2.20 4.42
C PHE A 42 10.04 2.62 4.46
N HIS A 43 10.37 3.72 5.15
CA HIS A 43 11.75 4.20 5.27
C HIS A 43 12.69 3.13 5.86
N LEU A 44 12.24 2.42 6.89
CA LEU A 44 13.01 1.35 7.53
C LEU A 44 13.15 0.13 6.60
N ALA A 45 12.06 -0.30 5.96
CA ALA A 45 12.07 -1.42 5.02
C ALA A 45 12.99 -1.13 3.82
N ALA A 46 12.97 0.09 3.28
CA ALA A 46 13.87 0.51 2.22
C ALA A 46 15.34 0.49 2.66
N THR A 47 15.63 0.94 3.89
CA THR A 47 16.99 0.91 4.45
C THR A 47 17.51 -0.52 4.55
N VAL A 48 16.71 -1.44 5.08
CA VAL A 48 17.05 -2.86 5.19
C VAL A 48 17.18 -3.51 3.81
N ALA A 49 16.26 -3.23 2.89
CA ALA A 49 16.28 -3.74 1.51
C ALA A 49 17.59 -3.35 0.80
N ARG A 50 18.03 -2.09 0.91
CA ARG A 50 19.32 -1.62 0.37
C ARG A 50 20.49 -2.39 0.97
N LYS A 51 20.55 -2.52 2.31
CA LYS A 51 21.61 -3.26 3.03
C LYS A 51 21.68 -4.72 2.57
N LYS A 52 20.54 -5.38 2.39
CA LYS A 52 20.43 -6.78 1.96
C LYS A 52 20.52 -6.95 0.43
N ARG A 53 20.62 -5.86 -0.34
CA ARG A 53 20.56 -5.84 -1.82
C ARG A 53 19.33 -6.59 -2.37
N LYS A 54 18.20 -6.45 -1.68
CA LYS A 54 16.91 -7.02 -2.07
C LYS A 54 15.96 -5.91 -2.50
N LYS A 55 14.91 -6.28 -3.24
CA LYS A 55 13.77 -5.43 -3.55
C LYS A 55 12.52 -5.96 -2.88
N PHE A 56 11.52 -5.10 -2.69
CA PHE A 56 10.22 -5.48 -2.14
C PHE A 56 9.07 -4.93 -2.96
N VAL A 57 7.92 -5.58 -2.84
CA VAL A 57 6.66 -5.15 -3.44
C VAL A 57 5.99 -4.15 -2.52
N VAL A 58 5.30 -3.16 -3.09
CA VAL A 58 4.44 -2.24 -2.33
C VAL A 58 3.00 -2.43 -2.79
N LEU A 59 2.08 -2.53 -1.84
CA LEU A 59 0.64 -2.54 -2.07
C LEU A 59 0.03 -1.28 -1.46
N PHE A 60 -0.65 -0.47 -2.29
CA PHE A 60 -1.43 0.68 -1.87
C PHE A 60 -2.88 0.51 -2.37
N ILE A 61 -3.83 0.49 -1.44
CA ILE A 61 -5.26 0.48 -1.75
C ILE A 61 -5.75 1.92 -1.79
N ASP A 62 -6.16 2.32 -2.99
CA ASP A 62 -6.69 3.63 -3.26
C ASP A 62 -8.22 3.60 -3.07
N TRP A 63 -8.72 4.34 -2.09
CA TRP A 63 -10.15 4.41 -1.79
C TRP A 63 -10.90 5.46 -2.62
N GLU A 64 -10.36 6.03 -3.69
CA GLU A 64 -11.00 7.07 -4.51
C GLU A 64 -11.09 8.43 -3.76
N ALA A 65 -11.94 8.55 -2.74
CA ALA A 65 -12.18 9.76 -1.95
C ALA A 65 -11.16 10.00 -0.80
N GLN A 66 -9.87 9.70 -1.02
CA GLN A 66 -8.81 10.02 -0.05
C GLN A 66 -8.29 11.45 -0.22
N TYR A 67 -7.78 12.05 0.87
CA TYR A 67 -7.15 13.36 0.83
C TYR A 67 -6.06 13.46 -0.23
N LEU A 68 -6.09 14.53 -1.02
CA LEU A 68 -5.13 14.76 -2.11
C LEU A 68 -3.68 14.71 -1.62
N LEU A 69 -3.40 15.29 -0.45
CA LEU A 69 -2.05 15.27 0.15
C LEU A 69 -1.56 13.85 0.47
N THR A 70 -2.46 12.92 0.81
CA THR A 70 -2.10 11.51 1.00
C THR A 70 -1.73 10.87 -0.34
N ILE A 71 -2.49 11.13 -1.40
CA ILE A 71 -2.19 10.61 -2.75
C ILE A 71 -0.85 11.16 -3.26
N GLU A 72 -0.61 12.46 -3.08
CA GLU A 72 0.68 13.08 -3.43
C GLU A 72 1.83 12.48 -2.63
N HIS A 73 1.65 12.25 -1.33
CA HIS A 73 2.65 11.61 -0.48
C HIS A 73 2.97 10.19 -0.95
N VAL A 74 1.95 9.40 -1.30
CA VAL A 74 2.14 8.04 -1.82
C VAL A 74 2.92 8.06 -3.15
N ALA A 75 2.60 8.99 -4.04
CA ALA A 75 3.34 9.17 -5.29
C ALA A 75 4.81 9.58 -5.05
N LYS A 76 5.06 10.48 -4.09
CA LYS A 76 6.41 10.87 -3.66
C LYS A 76 7.20 9.68 -3.11
N MET A 77 6.60 8.87 -2.24
CA MET A 77 7.24 7.68 -1.68
C MET A 77 7.55 6.62 -2.74
N ARG A 78 6.64 6.41 -3.71
CA ARG A 78 6.89 5.54 -4.86
C ARG A 78 8.11 5.99 -5.66
N ALA A 79 8.21 7.29 -5.96
CA ALA A 79 9.34 7.83 -6.72
C ALA A 79 10.66 7.78 -5.93
N LEU A 80 10.62 8.15 -4.65
CA LEU A 80 11.79 8.21 -3.77
C LEU A 80 12.49 6.85 -3.59
N TYR A 81 11.73 5.76 -3.64
CA TYR A 81 12.23 4.40 -3.36
C TYR A 81 12.18 3.46 -4.57
N GLN A 82 12.08 3.99 -5.78
CA GLN A 82 12.04 3.20 -7.01
C GLN A 82 13.23 2.25 -7.19
N ASP A 83 14.37 2.55 -6.54
CA ASP A 83 15.58 1.72 -6.58
C ASP A 83 15.38 0.37 -5.88
N VAL A 84 14.56 0.33 -4.81
CA VAL A 84 14.31 -0.86 -3.98
C VAL A 84 12.91 -1.45 -4.11
N ILE A 85 12.03 -0.81 -4.88
CA ILE A 85 10.71 -1.35 -5.18
C ILE A 85 10.84 -2.27 -6.41
N SER A 86 10.42 -3.52 -6.29
CA SER A 86 10.31 -4.43 -7.44
C SER A 86 9.03 -4.18 -8.23
N GLN A 87 7.92 -3.95 -7.51
CA GLN A 87 6.61 -3.68 -8.09
C GLN A 87 5.80 -2.80 -7.13
N PHE A 88 5.11 -1.79 -7.67
CA PHE A 88 4.20 -0.94 -6.91
C PHE A 88 2.76 -1.16 -7.39
N TYR A 89 1.97 -1.89 -6.61
CA TYR A 89 0.56 -2.11 -6.88
C TYR A 89 -0.26 -0.95 -6.31
N TRP A 90 -0.70 -0.07 -7.20
CA TRP A 90 -1.70 0.94 -6.90
C TRP A 90 -3.07 0.40 -7.29
N ILE A 91 -3.87 -0.01 -6.30
CA ILE A 91 -5.16 -0.69 -6.51
C ILE A 91 -6.28 0.35 -6.51
N ALA A 92 -6.89 0.57 -7.66
CA ALA A 92 -8.07 1.39 -7.85
C ALA A 92 -9.20 0.50 -8.40
N LEU A 93 -9.64 -0.46 -7.60
CA LEU A 93 -10.70 -1.42 -7.94
C LEU A 93 -11.97 -1.09 -7.16
N PRO A 94 -13.16 -1.49 -7.68
CA PRO A 94 -14.38 -1.41 -6.91
C PRO A 94 -14.31 -2.28 -5.66
N LEU A 95 -14.28 -1.64 -4.49
CA LEU A 95 -14.25 -2.30 -3.18
C LEU A 95 -15.32 -1.71 -2.28
N THR A 96 -16.14 -2.58 -1.69
CA THR A 96 -17.20 -2.19 -0.75
C THR A 96 -16.63 -1.99 0.65
N THR A 97 -17.02 -0.89 1.29
CA THR A 97 -16.77 -0.62 2.71
C THR A 97 -18.01 -0.02 3.35
N VAL A 98 -18.05 0.01 4.68
CA VAL A 98 -19.13 0.66 5.42
C VAL A 98 -19.03 2.18 5.27
N SER A 99 -20.17 2.81 5.04
CA SER A 99 -20.33 4.26 4.99
C SER A 99 -20.70 4.78 6.37
N GLY A 100 -19.90 5.70 6.90
CA GLY A 100 -20.19 6.38 8.17
C GLY A 100 -21.11 7.61 8.02
N VAL A 101 -21.54 7.94 6.81
CA VAL A 101 -22.19 9.22 6.49
C VAL A 101 -23.67 9.10 6.16
N SER A 102 -24.22 7.89 6.06
CA SER A 102 -25.64 7.67 5.78
C SER A 102 -26.17 6.43 6.48
N GLN A 103 -27.34 6.55 7.10
CA GLN A 103 -28.09 5.38 7.62
C GLN A 103 -28.92 4.69 6.53
N HIS A 104 -29.24 5.41 5.45
CA HIS A 104 -29.99 4.87 4.31
C HIS A 104 -29.10 4.17 3.30
N GLN A 105 -27.85 4.62 3.18
CA GLN A 105 -26.81 4.03 2.34
C GLN A 105 -25.62 3.66 3.24
N PRO A 106 -25.72 2.51 3.96
CA PRO A 106 -24.74 2.12 4.96
C PRO A 106 -23.44 1.58 4.37
N GLU A 107 -23.36 1.44 3.04
CA GLU A 107 -22.20 0.95 2.30
C GLU A 107 -21.79 1.96 1.23
N TRP A 108 -20.51 1.96 0.90
CA TRP A 108 -19.94 2.74 -0.18
C TRP A 108 -18.94 1.89 -0.96
N ILE A 109 -18.96 2.03 -2.29
CA ILE A 109 -18.05 1.34 -3.20
C ILE A 109 -17.08 2.39 -3.75
N CYS A 110 -15.80 2.32 -3.39
CA CYS A 110 -14.80 3.17 -4.05
C CYS A 110 -14.66 2.75 -5.52
N TRP A 111 -14.31 3.68 -6.43
CA TRP A 111 -14.15 3.36 -7.86
C TRP A 111 -15.36 2.64 -8.52
N GLU A 112 -16.57 2.89 -8.04
CA GLU A 112 -17.79 2.26 -8.55
C GLU A 112 -18.00 2.56 -10.06
N PRO A 113 -18.20 1.54 -10.91
CA PRO A 113 -18.52 1.76 -12.32
C PRO A 113 -19.84 2.52 -12.50
N GLY A 114 -19.88 3.46 -13.45
CA GLY A 114 -21.10 4.23 -13.74
C GLY A 114 -21.34 5.44 -12.83
N VAL A 115 -20.48 5.66 -11.83
CA VAL A 115 -20.54 6.82 -10.93
C VAL A 115 -19.47 7.86 -11.34
N GLU A 116 -19.78 9.14 -11.12
CA GLU A 116 -18.80 10.22 -11.24
C GLU A 116 -17.84 10.20 -10.04
N TRP A 117 -16.56 10.01 -10.30
CA TRP A 117 -15.51 9.99 -9.28
C TRP A 117 -14.97 11.40 -9.03
N VAL A 118 -14.56 11.68 -7.79
CA VAL A 118 -13.95 12.96 -7.39
C VAL A 118 -12.55 13.14 -7.99
N ARG A 119 -11.92 12.06 -8.47
CA ARG A 119 -10.68 12.11 -9.24
C ARG A 119 -10.49 10.86 -10.11
N GLN A 120 -9.48 10.92 -10.97
CA GLN A 120 -9.05 9.79 -11.78
C GLN A 120 -7.93 8.99 -11.08
N PRO A 121 -7.85 7.66 -11.30
CA PRO A 121 -6.74 6.87 -10.79
C PRO A 121 -5.45 7.23 -11.56
N PRO A 122 -4.27 7.17 -10.92
CA PRO A 122 -3.03 7.53 -11.59
C PRO A 122 -2.66 6.54 -12.70
N ALA A 123 -1.75 6.98 -13.59
CA ALA A 123 -1.24 6.12 -14.64
C ALA A 123 -0.56 4.85 -14.06
N GLY A 124 -0.91 3.69 -14.62
CA GLY A 124 -0.41 2.40 -14.18
C GLY A 124 -1.10 1.81 -12.94
N ALA A 125 -2.15 2.46 -12.42
CA ALA A 125 -3.01 1.85 -11.40
C ALA A 125 -3.77 0.63 -11.97
N VAL A 126 -3.92 -0.39 -11.13
CA VAL A 126 -4.77 -1.55 -11.42
C VAL A 126 -6.22 -1.10 -11.28
N HIS A 127 -6.94 -1.10 -12.40
CA HIS A 127 -8.30 -0.61 -12.50
C HIS A 127 -9.05 -1.41 -13.59
N PRO A 128 -10.36 -1.73 -13.45
CA PRO A 128 -11.04 -2.66 -14.37
C PRO A 128 -11.05 -2.20 -15.84
N ARG A 129 -11.17 -0.89 -16.09
CA ARG A 129 -11.12 -0.31 -17.44
C ARG A 129 -9.71 -0.26 -18.07
N ARG A 130 -8.68 -0.73 -17.36
CA ARG A 130 -7.30 -0.80 -17.85
C ARG A 130 -6.86 -2.26 -17.85
N ARG A 131 -6.44 -2.76 -19.02
CA ARG A 131 -5.84 -4.11 -19.15
C ARG A 131 -4.70 -4.23 -18.14
N SER A 132 -4.93 -5.00 -17.09
CA SER A 132 -3.95 -5.32 -16.06
C SER A 132 -3.57 -6.79 -16.19
N PRO A 133 -2.29 -7.17 -16.09
CA PRO A 133 -1.88 -8.58 -16.04
C PRO A 133 -2.55 -9.36 -14.89
N LEU A 134 -3.01 -8.66 -13.83
CA LEU A 134 -3.73 -9.25 -12.71
C LEU A 134 -5.22 -9.49 -12.97
N LEU A 135 -5.79 -8.88 -14.02
CA LEU A 135 -7.24 -8.91 -14.31
C LEU A 135 -7.53 -9.53 -15.68
N SER A 136 -6.59 -10.26 -16.28
CA SER A 136 -6.84 -11.02 -17.50
C SER A 136 -7.65 -12.28 -17.19
N VAL A 137 -8.92 -12.10 -16.86
CA VAL A 137 -9.94 -13.15 -16.98
C VAL A 137 -10.68 -12.85 -18.29
N SER A 138 -10.79 -13.85 -19.15
CA SER A 138 -11.54 -13.79 -20.40
C SER A 138 -12.98 -13.35 -20.12
N ASP A 139 -13.39 -12.24 -20.71
CA ASP A 139 -14.81 -11.86 -20.86
C ASP A 139 -15.46 -12.85 -21.85
N ASP A 140 -15.71 -14.08 -21.41
CA ASP A 140 -16.58 -15.05 -22.07
C ASP A 140 -17.66 -15.46 -21.06
N LEU A 141 -18.70 -14.64 -20.91
CA LEU A 141 -20.10 -15.01 -20.60
C LEU A 141 -21.05 -13.89 -21.04
#